data_AF-A0A364K838-F1
#
_entry.id   AF-A0A364K838-F1
#
_cell.length_a   1.000
_cell.length_b   1.000
_cell.length_c   1.000
_cell.angle_alpha   90.00
_cell.angle_beta   90.00
_cell.angle_gamma   90.00
#
_symmetry.space_group_name_H-M   'P 1'
#
loop_
_entity.id
_entity.type
_entity.pdbx_description
1 polymer ?
#
loop_
_entity_poly.entity_id
_entity_poly.type
_entity_poly.pdbx_seq_one_letter_code
_entity_poly.pdbx_strand_id
1 'polypeptide(L)'
;MLDEGTPFILEVITELTRVVLFLYILAFGRKISLRSIFTTDVWTSLSQDMKKIKWQELAWHLVFFAIFAAIINGIISLITSEPIVLSFIDLTHITSFEPEEVKNAIYFVIKNMTIIPWTIVYMAYIFKLIYVRKSPKTNM
;
A
#
# COMPACT_ATOMS: atom_id res chain seq x y z
N MET A 1 3.14 6.32 15.80
CA MET A 1 2.40 6.28 17.07
C MET A 1 1.08 5.60 16.75
N LEU A 2 1.02 4.30 16.99
CA LEU A 2 -0.16 3.47 16.73
C LEU A 2 -0.63 2.92 18.07
N ASP A 3 -1.95 2.83 18.16
CA ASP A 3 -2.79 2.72 19.34
C ASP A 3 -2.51 1.48 20.21
N GLU A 4 -2.58 1.63 21.53
CA GLU A 4 -2.30 0.58 22.53
C GLU A 4 -3.26 -0.64 22.46
N GLY A 5 -4.28 -0.60 21.59
CA GLY A 5 -5.34 -1.61 21.50
C GLY A 5 -5.26 -2.62 20.34
N THR A 6 -4.29 -2.52 19.42
CA THR A 6 -4.22 -3.49 18.31
C THR A 6 -3.51 -4.78 18.76
N PRO A 7 -4.14 -5.98 18.66
CA PRO A 7 -3.48 -7.22 19.05
C PRO A 7 -2.22 -7.44 18.22
N PHE A 8 -1.07 -7.69 18.87
CA PHE A 8 0.23 -7.94 18.21
C PHE A 8 0.14 -9.01 17.09
N ILE A 9 -0.72 -10.01 17.27
CA ILE A 9 -0.97 -11.05 16.26
C ILE A 9 -1.53 -10.45 14.96
N LEU A 10 -2.46 -9.49 15.07
CA LEU A 10 -3.06 -8.84 13.92
C LEU A 10 -2.01 -8.00 13.17
N GLU A 11 -1.14 -7.32 13.90
CA GLU A 11 -0.01 -6.57 13.35
C GLU A 11 0.90 -7.49 12.54
N VAL A 12 1.35 -8.61 13.13
CA VAL A 12 2.19 -9.61 12.45
C VAL A 12 1.50 -10.16 11.20
N ILE A 13 0.22 -10.51 11.26
CA ILE A 13 -0.54 -11.01 10.10
C ILE A 13 -0.56 -9.97 8.98
N THR A 14 -0.82 -8.70 9.30
CA THR A 14 -0.85 -7.65 8.29
C THR A 14 0.51 -7.40 7.65
N GLU A 15 1.60 -7.40 8.42
CA GLU A 15 2.94 -7.25 7.86
C GLU A 15 3.33 -8.44 6.97
N LEU A 16 3.02 -9.67 7.39
CA LEU A 16 3.24 -10.85 6.55
C LEU A 16 2.45 -10.77 5.25
N THR A 17 1.21 -10.29 5.30
CA THR A 17 0.38 -10.10 4.11
C THR A 17 1.02 -9.08 3.15
N ARG A 18 1.65 -8.01 3.67
CA ARG A 18 2.36 -7.02 2.86
C ARG A 18 3.61 -7.60 2.19
N VAL A 19 4.38 -8.43 2.92
CA VAL A 19 5.53 -9.12 2.34
C VAL A 19 5.07 -10.04 1.21
N VAL A 20 4.04 -10.85 1.43
CA VAL A 20 3.47 -11.72 0.40
C VAL A 20 2.99 -10.90 -0.81
N LEU A 21 2.23 -9.83 -0.59
CA LEU A 21 1.76 -8.95 -1.65
C LEU A 21 2.91 -8.34 -2.46
N PHE A 22 3.97 -7.88 -1.80
CA PHE A 22 5.17 -7.37 -2.46
C PHE A 22 5.83 -8.42 -3.36
N LEU A 23 5.99 -9.66 -2.86
CA LEU A 23 6.53 -10.76 -3.65
C LEU A 23 5.65 -11.07 -4.87
N TYR A 24 4.33 -11.05 -4.72
CA TYR A 24 3.40 -11.22 -5.85
C TYR A 24 3.53 -10.11 -6.88
N ILE A 25 3.59 -8.85 -6.45
CA ILE A 25 3.77 -7.69 -7.34
C ILE A 25 5.09 -7.81 -8.10
N LEU A 26 6.16 -8.23 -7.42
CA LEU A 26 7.47 -8.40 -8.02
C LEU A 26 7.46 -9.51 -9.09
N ALA A 27 6.94 -10.70 -8.74
CA ALA A 27 6.83 -11.82 -9.66
C ALA A 27 6.01 -11.44 -10.90
N PHE A 28 4.81 -10.89 -10.69
CA PHE A 28 3.90 -10.55 -11.77
C PHE A 28 4.43 -9.40 -12.62
N GLY A 29 4.97 -8.36 -11.99
CA GLY A 29 5.49 -7.18 -12.65
C GLY A 29 6.79 -7.41 -13.42
N ARG A 30 7.59 -8.41 -13.04
CA ARG A 30 8.75 -8.88 -13.85
C ARG A 30 8.43 -10.05 -14.76
N LYS A 31 7.22 -10.62 -14.69
CA LYS A 31 6.81 -11.82 -15.42
C LYS A 31 7.73 -13.02 -15.14
N ILE A 32 8.13 -13.18 -13.88
CA ILE A 32 8.94 -14.30 -13.40
C ILE A 32 8.12 -15.20 -12.48
N SER A 33 8.56 -16.44 -12.29
CA SER A 33 7.93 -17.32 -11.31
C SER A 33 8.18 -16.83 -9.87
N LEU A 34 7.25 -17.07 -8.95
CA LEU A 34 7.44 -16.76 -7.52
C LEU A 34 8.69 -17.43 -6.96
N ARG A 35 8.99 -18.67 -7.40
CA ARG A 35 10.19 -19.40 -6.96
C ARG A 35 11.48 -18.69 -7.38
N SER A 36 11.48 -18.05 -8.54
CA SER A 36 12.64 -17.30 -9.05
C SER A 36 12.98 -16.09 -8.19
N ILE A 37 12.04 -15.53 -7.41
CA ILE A 37 12.36 -14.41 -6.51
C ILE A 37 13.40 -14.80 -5.45
N PHE A 38 13.43 -16.08 -5.05
CA PHE A 38 14.38 -16.57 -4.05
C PHE A 38 15.77 -16.86 -4.62
N THR A 39 16.04 -16.55 -5.90
CA THR A 39 17.36 -16.70 -6.51
C THR A 39 18.15 -15.39 -6.51
N THR A 40 19.46 -15.49 -6.36
CA THR A 40 20.37 -14.34 -6.33
C THR A 40 20.36 -13.53 -7.63
N ASP A 41 20.08 -14.16 -8.77
CA ASP A 41 20.07 -13.51 -10.08
C ASP A 41 19.01 -12.41 -10.17
N VAL A 42 17.81 -12.65 -9.60
CA VAL A 42 16.72 -11.67 -9.61
C VAL A 42 17.12 -10.42 -8.80
N TRP A 43 17.68 -10.62 -7.60
CA TRP A 43 18.13 -9.51 -6.75
C TRP A 43 19.30 -8.75 -7.36
N THR A 44 20.22 -9.45 -8.04
CA THR A 44 21.33 -8.82 -8.75
C THR A 44 20.81 -7.95 -9.90
N SER A 45 19.86 -8.46 -10.70
CA SER A 45 19.20 -7.69 -11.76
C SER A 45 18.45 -6.47 -11.22
N LEU A 46 17.70 -6.62 -10.12
CA LEU A 46 16.99 -5.51 -9.45
C LEU A 46 17.98 -4.42 -9.00
N SER A 47 19.09 -4.81 -8.39
CA SER A 47 20.12 -3.86 -7.94
C SER A 47 20.71 -3.06 -9.10
N GLN A 48 20.90 -3.69 -10.27
CA GLN A 48 21.39 -3.01 -11.47
C GLN A 48 20.37 -2.03 -12.04
N ASP A 49 19.08 -2.36 -11.98
CA ASP A 49 18.02 -1.47 -12.46
C ASP A 49 17.79 -0.28 -11.52
N MET A 50 17.92 -0.48 -10.21
CA MET A 50 17.89 0.61 -9.23
C MET A 50 19.03 1.62 -9.43
N LYS A 51 20.23 1.16 -9.83
CA LYS A 51 21.36 2.05 -10.14
C LYS A 51 21.07 2.97 -11.34
N LYS A 52 20.09 2.63 -12.19
CA LYS A 52 19.67 3.43 -13.36
C LYS A 52 18.56 4.42 -13.02
N ILE A 53 18.23 4.62 -11.75
CA ILE A 53 17.23 5.59 -11.32
C ILE A 53 17.85 6.99 -11.36
N LYS A 54 17.14 7.93 -12.00
CA LYS A 54 17.54 9.33 -11.93
C LYS A 54 16.97 9.94 -10.66
N TRP A 55 17.86 10.43 -9.79
CA TRP A 55 17.47 11.01 -8.49
C TRP A 55 16.48 12.18 -8.62
N GLN A 56 16.59 12.98 -9.68
CA GLN A 56 15.64 14.07 -9.95
C GLN A 56 14.23 13.55 -10.28
N GLU A 57 14.12 12.53 -11.13
CA GLU A 57 12.82 11.90 -11.46
C GLU A 57 12.24 11.23 -10.20
N LEU A 58 13.07 10.54 -9.42
CA LEU A 58 12.67 9.94 -8.15
C LEU A 58 12.12 10.97 -7.16
N ALA A 59 12.78 12.13 -7.02
CA ALA A 59 12.33 13.19 -6.13
C ALA A 59 10.91 13.68 -6.49
N TRP A 60 10.63 13.89 -7.78
CA TRP A 60 9.29 14.27 -8.24
C TRP A 60 8.24 13.19 -7.94
N HIS A 61 8.59 11.92 -8.14
CA HIS A 61 7.71 10.82 -7.78
C HIS A 61 7.44 10.74 -6.28
N LEU A 62 8.45 11.00 -5.43
CA LEU A 62 8.29 11.02 -3.99
C LEU A 62 7.44 12.20 -3.51
N VAL A 63 7.59 13.38 -4.11
CA VAL A 63 6.72 14.54 -3.81
C VAL A 63 5.29 14.24 -4.22
N PHE A 64 5.06 13.71 -5.43
CA PHE A 64 3.72 13.33 -5.87
C PHE A 64 3.11 12.27 -4.95
N PHE A 65 3.90 11.26 -4.57
CA PHE A 65 3.49 10.24 -3.62
C PHE A 65 3.08 10.83 -2.28
N ALA A 66 3.88 11.76 -1.72
CA ALA A 66 3.58 12.41 -0.46
C ALA A 66 2.28 13.21 -0.51
N ILE A 67 2.07 13.98 -1.60
CA ILE A 67 0.82 14.74 -1.81
C ILE A 67 -0.37 13.79 -1.92
N PHE A 68 -0.27 12.75 -2.74
CA PHE A 68 -1.36 11.79 -2.90
C PHE A 68 -1.66 11.06 -1.59
N ALA A 69 -0.64 10.62 -0.86
CA ALA A 69 -0.80 10.00 0.46
C ALA A 69 -1.47 10.96 1.45
N ALA A 70 -1.12 12.25 1.44
CA ALA A 70 -1.77 13.26 2.28
C ALA A 70 -3.26 13.42 1.93
N ILE A 71 -3.60 13.48 0.65
CA ILE A 71 -4.98 13.57 0.18
C ILE A 71 -5.80 12.35 0.62
N ILE A 72 -5.29 11.13 0.36
CA ILE A 72 -6.01 9.91 0.74
C ILE A 72 -6.15 9.80 2.26
N ASN A 73 -5.10 10.10 3.03
CA ASN A 73 -5.20 10.12 4.49
C ASN A 73 -6.21 11.17 4.98
N GLY A 74 -6.30 12.33 4.33
CA GLY A 74 -7.33 13.33 4.60
C GLY A 74 -8.74 12.81 4.32
N ILE A 75 -8.96 12.17 3.18
CA ILE A 75 -10.25 11.53 2.84
C ILE A 75 -10.60 10.45 3.88
N ILE A 76 -9.64 9.61 4.26
CA ILE A 76 -9.85 8.59 5.29
C ILE A 76 -10.24 9.25 6.62
N SER A 77 -9.54 10.30 7.03
CA SER A 77 -9.88 11.03 8.25
C SER A 77 -11.29 11.62 8.22
N LEU A 78 -11.77 12.06 7.03
CA LEU A 78 -13.12 12.58 6.87
C LEU A 78 -14.16 11.47 6.97
N ILE A 79 -13.96 10.33 6.31
CA ILE A 79 -14.91 9.19 6.38
C ILE A 79 -14.88 8.48 7.74
N THR A 80 -13.78 8.57 8.48
CA THR A 80 -13.68 8.09 9.88
C THR A 80 -13.94 9.21 10.88
N SER A 81 -14.63 10.27 10.46
CA SER A 81 -15.08 11.31 11.39
C SER A 81 -16.16 10.77 12.31
N GLU A 82 -16.19 11.29 13.54
CA GLU A 82 -17.11 10.86 14.59
C GLU A 82 -18.59 10.82 14.14
N PRO A 83 -19.14 11.82 13.41
CA PRO A 83 -20.53 11.77 12.97
C PRO A 83 -20.84 10.60 12.03
N ILE A 84 -19.89 10.24 11.17
CA ILE A 84 -20.05 9.13 10.21
C ILE A 84 -19.93 7.79 10.93
N VAL A 85 -18.99 7.68 11.87
CA VAL A 85 -18.81 6.47 12.68
C VAL A 85 -20.04 6.21 13.54
N LEU A 86 -20.60 7.23 14.20
CA LEU A 86 -21.84 7.10 14.97
C LEU A 86 -23.02 6.68 14.08
N SER A 87 -23.17 7.31 12.91
CA SER A 87 -24.19 6.90 11.93
C SER A 87 -24.04 5.44 11.49
N PHE A 88 -22.80 4.97 11.35
CA PHE A 88 -22.51 3.58 10.99
C PHE A 88 -22.82 2.62 12.13
N ILE A 89 -22.47 2.98 13.37
CA ILE A 89 -22.80 2.20 14.58
C ILE A 89 -24.32 2.04 14.73
N ASP A 90 -25.06 3.14 14.58
CA ASP A 90 -26.52 3.14 14.65
C ASP A 90 -27.13 2.25 13.56
N LEU A 91 -26.61 2.33 12.33
CA LEU A 91 -27.09 1.53 11.20
C LEU A 91 -26.76 0.03 11.36
N THR A 92 -25.60 -0.28 11.93
CA THR A 92 -25.11 -1.66 12.10
C THR A 92 -25.49 -2.28 13.45
N HIS A 93 -26.15 -1.52 14.33
CA HIS A 93 -26.57 -1.94 15.67
C HIS A 93 -25.41 -2.46 16.54
N ILE A 94 -24.19 -1.97 16.30
CA ILE A 94 -22.99 -2.37 17.03
C ILE A 94 -22.97 -1.61 18.38
N THR A 95 -23.63 -2.18 19.38
CA THR A 95 -23.79 -1.55 20.71
C THR A 95 -22.70 -1.95 21.71
N SER A 96 -21.87 -2.93 21.37
CA SER A 96 -20.91 -3.56 22.29
C SER A 96 -19.50 -2.96 22.27
N PHE A 97 -19.23 -2.01 21.38
CA PHE A 97 -17.89 -1.42 21.19
C PHE A 97 -17.95 0.09 21.35
N GLU A 98 -16.86 0.67 21.86
CA GLU A 98 -16.77 2.13 21.95
C GLU A 98 -16.63 2.73 20.53
N PRO A 99 -17.21 3.92 20.27
CA PRO A 99 -17.12 4.56 18.95
C PRO A 99 -15.68 4.74 18.45
N GLU A 100 -14.72 4.93 19.35
CA GLU A 100 -13.31 5.05 19.03
C GLU A 100 -12.70 3.74 18.52
N GLU A 101 -13.09 2.60 19.08
CA GLU A 101 -12.68 1.28 18.61
C GLU A 101 -13.21 0.98 17.20
N VAL A 102 -14.47 1.34 16.93
CA VAL A 102 -15.09 1.20 15.61
C VAL A 102 -14.40 2.11 14.58
N LYS A 103 -14.12 3.36 14.97
CA LYS A 103 -13.34 4.30 14.15
C LYS A 103 -11.96 3.72 13.80
N ASN A 104 -11.24 3.19 14.78
CA ASN A 104 -9.93 2.59 14.60
C ASN A 104 -9.98 1.35 13.70
N ALA A 105 -10.99 0.50 13.86
CA ALA A 105 -11.19 -0.67 13.00
C ALA A 105 -11.45 -0.27 11.54
N ILE A 106 -12.34 0.71 11.29
CA ILE A 106 -12.61 1.23 9.94
C ILE A 106 -11.33 1.82 9.34
N TYR A 107 -10.62 2.64 10.11
CA TYR A 107 -9.37 3.26 9.69
C TYR A 107 -8.32 2.21 9.31
N PHE A 108 -8.17 1.17 10.13
CA PHE A 108 -7.25 0.07 9.92
C PHE A 108 -7.59 -0.71 8.65
N VAL A 109 -8.86 -1.07 8.44
CA VAL A 109 -9.31 -1.81 7.27
C VAL A 109 -9.07 -1.00 6.00
N ILE A 110 -9.48 0.26 5.97
CA ILE A 110 -9.36 1.10 4.76
C ILE A 110 -7.89 1.30 4.41
N LYS A 111 -7.02 1.60 5.38
CA LYS A 111 -5.58 1.74 5.14
C LYS A 111 -4.96 0.47 4.57
N ASN A 112 -5.25 -0.69 5.17
CA ASN A 112 -4.64 -1.95 4.76
C ASN A 112 -5.20 -2.47 3.42
N MET A 113 -6.44 -2.12 3.04
CA MET A 113 -7.02 -2.52 1.77
C MET A 113 -6.67 -1.60 0.60
N THR A 114 -6.33 -0.33 0.84
CA THR A 114 -6.18 0.67 -0.23
C THR A 114 -4.78 1.27 -0.29
N ILE A 115 -4.41 2.09 0.70
CA ILE A 115 -3.16 2.86 0.69
C ILE A 115 -1.95 1.94 0.58
N ILE A 116 -1.93 0.86 1.36
CA ILE A 116 -0.74 0.02 1.48
C ILE A 116 -0.48 -0.77 0.19
N PRO A 117 -1.45 -1.51 -0.38
CA PRO A 117 -1.28 -2.13 -1.69
C PRO A 117 -0.85 -1.14 -2.78
N TRP A 118 -1.50 0.03 -2.83
CA TRP A 118 -1.17 1.07 -3.79
C TRP A 118 0.26 1.59 -3.62
N THR A 119 0.67 1.82 -2.38
CA THR A 119 2.02 2.28 -2.02
C THR A 119 3.08 1.28 -2.46
N ILE A 120 2.86 -0.02 -2.22
CA ILE A 120 3.78 -1.08 -2.63
C ILE A 120 3.91 -1.14 -4.16
N VAL A 121 2.79 -1.05 -4.89
CA VAL A 121 2.82 -1.03 -6.36
C VAL A 121 3.53 0.22 -6.90
N TYR A 122 3.20 1.39 -6.36
CA TYR A 122 3.80 2.65 -6.79
C TYR A 122 5.31 2.67 -6.51
N MET A 123 5.74 2.22 -5.33
CA MET A 123 7.16 2.08 -5.00
C MET A 123 7.86 1.09 -5.94
N ALA A 124 7.25 -0.07 -6.19
CA ALA A 124 7.80 -1.04 -7.14
C ALA A 124 7.99 -0.44 -8.54
N TYR A 125 7.08 0.44 -8.97
CA TYR A 125 7.18 1.16 -10.23
C TYR A 125 8.32 2.18 -10.25
N ILE A 126 8.37 3.10 -9.27
CA ILE A 126 9.37 4.19 -9.26
C ILE A 126 10.80 3.65 -9.09
N PHE A 127 10.95 2.55 -8.35
CA PHE A 127 12.23 1.87 -8.17
C PHE A 127 12.59 0.92 -9.33
N LYS A 128 11.79 0.89 -10.41
CA LYS A 128 11.99 0.03 -11.58
C LYS A 128 12.07 -1.47 -11.22
N LEU A 129 11.40 -1.86 -10.14
CA LEU A 129 11.32 -3.26 -9.71
C LEU A 129 10.36 -4.04 -10.60
N ILE A 130 9.37 -3.38 -11.19
CA ILE A 130 8.39 -3.96 -12.12
C ILE A 130 8.39 -3.24 -13.47
N TYR A 131 8.07 -3.96 -14.55
CA TYR A 131 7.93 -3.38 -15.88
C TYR A 131 6.45 -3.10 -16.15
N VAL A 132 6.04 -1.84 -16.07
CA VAL A 132 4.71 -1.43 -16.55
C VAL A 132 4.78 -1.36 -18.07
N ARG A 133 3.93 -2.14 -18.74
CA ARG A 133 3.75 -2.10 -20.20
C ARG A 133 3.49 -0.64 -20.60
N LYS A 134 4.42 0.01 -21.28
CA LYS A 134 4.09 1.22 -22.04
C LYS A 134 3.00 0.81 -23.01
N SER A 135 1.79 1.36 -22.89
CA SER A 135 0.79 1.22 -23.93
C SER A 135 1.46 1.58 -25.27
N PRO A 136 1.31 0.75 -26.32
CA PRO A 136 1.83 1.11 -27.62
C PRO A 136 1.24 2.47 -27.96
N LYS A 137 2.12 3.45 -28.27
CA LYS A 137 1.67 4.68 -28.89
C LYS A 137 0.94 4.26 -30.16
N THR A 138 -0.37 4.36 -30.16
CA THR A 138 -1.16 4.34 -31.38
C THR A 138 -0.70 5.56 -32.16
N ASN A 139 0.20 5.33 -33.12
CA ASN A 139 0.45 6.30 -34.18
C ASN A 139 -0.86 6.38 -34.95
N MET A 140 -1.55 7.51 -34.80
CA MET A 140 -2.64 7.93 -35.67
C MET A 140 -2.10 9.05 -36.55
#